data_AF-A0A9E5LJ92-F1
#
_entry.id   AF-A0A9E5LJ92-F1
#
_cell.length_a   1.000
_cell.length_b   1.000
_cell.length_c   1.000
_cell.angle_alpha   90.00
_cell.angle_beta   90.00
_cell.angle_gamma   90.00
#
_symmetry.space_group_name_H-M   'P 1'
#
loop_
_entity.id
_entity.type
_entity.pdbx_description
1 polymer ?
#
loop_
_entity_poly.entity_id
_entity_poly.type
_entity_poly.pdbx_seq_one_letter_code
_entity_poly.pdbx_strand_id
1 'polypeptide(L)'
;MELWIFATIAAAFFQNLRFMLQKVLSATRLTPVGATWSRFIYSAPIILIALAITFKAFEVPVPKVGGHFWIAGLIGGVCQILATICVVALFKARNFAVGIALKKTETIQSVFLGLIILNEPVGWAAFALILIGVLG
;
A
#
# COMPACT_ATOMS: atom_id res chain seq x y z
N MET A 1 -19.45 9.64 13.50
CA MET A 1 -18.18 8.88 13.43
C MET A 1 -17.71 8.95 11.99
N GLU A 2 -16.54 9.53 11.76
CA GLU A 2 -15.99 9.75 10.43
C GLU A 2 -15.76 8.44 9.67
N LEU A 3 -16.14 8.40 8.38
CA LEU A 3 -16.06 7.21 7.52
C LEU A 3 -14.64 6.59 7.46
N TRP A 4 -13.60 7.43 7.62
CA TRP A 4 -12.21 6.99 7.60
C TRP A 4 -11.87 5.98 8.71
N ILE A 5 -12.56 6.02 9.86
CA ILE A 5 -12.29 5.11 10.98
C ILE A 5 -12.63 3.68 10.57
N PHE A 6 -13.84 3.48 10.04
CA PHE A 6 -14.28 2.16 9.56
C PHE A 6 -13.42 1.66 8.40
N ALA A 7 -13.05 2.55 7.48
CA ALA A 7 -12.15 2.21 6.38
C ALA A 7 -10.77 1.76 6.88
N THR A 8 -10.23 2.39 7.92
CA THR A 8 -8.92 2.06 8.49
C THR A 8 -8.95 0.69 9.19
N ILE A 9 -9.99 0.41 9.97
CA ILE A 9 -10.17 -0.90 10.62
C ILE A 9 -10.31 -2.01 9.57
N ALA A 10 -11.12 -1.79 8.54
CA ALA A 10 -11.28 -2.73 7.44
C ALA A 10 -9.94 -2.95 6.70
N ALA A 11 -9.18 -1.89 6.42
CA ALA A 11 -7.88 -1.97 5.78
C ALA A 11 -6.90 -2.81 6.61
N ALA A 12 -6.83 -2.59 7.92
CA ALA A 12 -5.98 -3.38 8.83
C ALA A 12 -6.38 -4.86 8.85
N PHE A 13 -7.68 -5.16 8.86
CA PHE A 13 -8.18 -6.53 8.79
C PHE A 13 -7.78 -7.22 7.47
N PHE A 14 -8.07 -6.60 6.32
CA PHE A 14 -7.72 -7.15 5.01
C PHE A 14 -6.20 -7.29 4.82
N GLN A 15 -5.41 -6.38 5.39
CA GLN A 15 -3.96 -6.45 5.36
C GLN A 15 -3.44 -7.68 6.13
N ASN A 16 -3.96 -7.96 7.32
CA ASN A 16 -3.62 -9.15 8.11
C ASN A 16 -4.08 -10.44 7.42
N LEU A 17 -5.31 -10.46 6.91
CA LEU A 17 -5.86 -11.58 6.15
C LEU A 17 -4.97 -11.91 4.94
N ARG A 18 -4.53 -10.89 4.20
CA ARG A 18 -3.62 -11.06 3.06
C ARG A 18 -2.29 -11.69 3.48
N PHE A 19 -1.65 -11.20 4.55
CA PHE A 19 -0.38 -11.78 5.00
C PHE A 19 -0.53 -13.24 5.41
N MET A 20 -1.62 -13.59 6.10
CA MET A 20 -1.95 -14.97 6.45
C MET A 20 -2.15 -15.84 5.19
N LEU A 21 -2.98 -15.39 4.24
CA LEU A 21 -3.23 -16.14 3.00
C LEU A 21 -1.96 -16.30 2.15
N GLN A 22 -1.14 -15.26 2.05
CA GLN A 22 0.15 -15.33 1.36
C GLN A 22 1.10 -16.33 2.00
N LYS A 23 1.14 -16.41 3.34
CA LYS A 23 1.90 -17.42 4.08
C LYS A 23 1.44 -18.84 3.73
N VAL A 24 0.12 -19.09 3.72
CA VAL A 24 -0.45 -20.40 3.34
C VAL A 24 -0.15 -20.75 1.88
N LEU A 25 -0.34 -19.82 0.94
CA LEU A 25 -0.10 -20.06 -0.49
C LEU A 25 1.39 -20.29 -0.82
N SER A 26 2.28 -19.62 -0.10
CA SER A 26 3.74 -19.80 -0.26
C SER A 26 4.22 -21.20 0.12
N ALA A 27 3.45 -21.94 0.93
CA ALA A 27 3.73 -23.33 1.28
C ALA A 27 3.30 -24.34 0.18
N THR A 28 2.44 -23.92 -0.78
CA THR A 28 1.67 -24.84 -1.64
C THR A 28 1.96 -24.69 -3.14
N ARG A 29 3.18 -24.29 -3.55
CA ARG A 29 3.72 -24.32 -4.95
C ARG A 29 3.51 -23.10 -5.87
N LEU A 30 3.11 -21.91 -5.40
CA LEU A 30 3.13 -20.72 -6.28
C LEU A 30 4.50 -20.01 -6.25
N THR A 31 5.01 -19.61 -7.42
CA THR A 31 6.17 -18.71 -7.49
C THR A 31 5.78 -17.32 -6.95
N PRO A 32 6.67 -16.63 -6.21
CA PRO A 32 6.39 -15.29 -5.64
C PRO A 32 5.95 -14.25 -6.70
N VAL A 33 6.46 -14.39 -7.92
CA VAL A 33 6.13 -13.54 -9.07
C VAL A 33 4.68 -13.78 -9.50
N GLY A 34 4.26 -15.04 -9.66
CA GLY A 34 2.89 -15.38 -10.04
C GLY A 34 1.85 -14.93 -9.00
N ALA A 35 2.19 -15.02 -7.71
CA ALA A 35 1.33 -14.53 -6.63
C ALA A 35 1.21 -12.99 -6.60
N THR A 36 2.24 -12.27 -7.04
CA THR A 36 2.23 -10.81 -7.11
C THR A 36 1.43 -10.32 -8.32
N TRP A 37 1.62 -10.96 -9.47
CA TRP A 37 0.90 -10.63 -10.71
C TRP A 37 -0.59 -10.95 -10.66
N SER A 38 -0.97 -12.08 -10.03
CA SER A 38 -2.38 -12.45 -9.90
C SER A 38 -3.19 -11.37 -9.19
N ARG A 39 -2.63 -10.71 -8.16
CA ARG A 39 -3.29 -9.61 -7.46
C ARG A 39 -3.68 -8.49 -8.41
N PHE A 40 -2.77 -8.06 -9.28
CA PHE A 40 -3.03 -6.94 -10.19
C PHE A 40 -4.05 -7.32 -11.27
N ILE A 41 -3.93 -8.52 -11.85
CA ILE A 41 -4.83 -9.00 -12.90
C ILE A 41 -6.25 -9.19 -12.36
N TYR A 42 -6.42 -9.81 -11.19
CA TYR A 42 -7.75 -10.02 -10.60
C TYR A 42 -8.36 -8.73 -10.02
N SER A 43 -7.54 -7.77 -9.56
CA SER A 43 -8.05 -6.50 -9.04
C SER A 43 -8.46 -5.53 -10.15
N ALA A 44 -7.80 -5.58 -11.32
CA ALA A 44 -8.08 -4.67 -12.43
C ALA A 44 -9.56 -4.60 -12.86
N PRO A 45 -10.27 -5.71 -13.15
CA PRO A 45 -11.67 -5.63 -13.54
C PRO A 45 -12.57 -5.10 -12.41
N ILE A 46 -12.29 -5.46 -11.17
CA ILE A 46 -13.04 -4.99 -10.00
C ILE A 46 -12.90 -3.47 -9.84
N ILE A 47 -11.69 -2.94 -9.99
CA ILE A 47 -11.42 -1.50 -9.89
C ILE A 47 -12.11 -0.74 -11.03
N LEU A 48 -12.08 -1.26 -12.27
CA LEU A 48 -12.75 -0.63 -13.41
C LEU A 48 -14.28 -0.59 -13.23
N ILE A 49 -14.86 -1.67 -12.73
CA ILE A 49 -16.31 -1.73 -12.42
C ILE A 49 -16.65 -0.74 -11.30
N ALA A 50 -15.88 -0.72 -10.22
CA ALA A 50 -16.10 0.22 -9.11
C ALA A 50 -16.00 1.68 -9.59
N LEU A 51 -14.99 2.01 -10.41
CA LEU A 51 -14.82 3.35 -10.98
C LEU A 51 -16.03 3.76 -11.84
N ALA A 52 -16.51 2.85 -12.70
CA ALA A 52 -17.68 3.09 -13.54
C ALA A 52 -18.95 3.31 -12.70
N ILE A 53 -19.15 2.52 -11.64
CA ILE A 53 -20.27 2.69 -10.71
C ILE A 53 -20.17 4.04 -10.00
N THR A 54 -19.00 4.41 -9.49
CA THR A 54 -18.80 5.67 -8.75
C THR A 54 -19.05 6.88 -9.65
N PHE A 55 -18.48 6.93 -10.86
CA PHE A 55 -18.74 8.05 -11.77
C PHE A 55 -20.21 8.16 -12.17
N LYS A 56 -20.90 7.02 -12.34
CA LYS A 56 -22.34 7.02 -12.64
C LYS A 56 -23.19 7.41 -11.43
N ALA A 57 -22.85 6.95 -10.23
CA ALA A 57 -23.65 7.16 -9.02
C ALA A 57 -23.51 8.58 -8.46
N PHE A 58 -22.34 9.22 -8.60
CA PHE A 58 -22.08 10.56 -8.09
C PHE A 58 -22.14 11.65 -9.18
N GLU A 59 -22.50 11.28 -10.42
CA GLU A 59 -22.56 12.18 -11.59
C GLU A 59 -21.29 13.03 -11.79
N VAL A 60 -20.13 12.49 -11.38
CA VAL A 60 -18.84 13.18 -11.46
C VAL A 60 -18.31 13.05 -12.89
N PRO A 61 -17.96 14.16 -13.58
CA PRO A 61 -17.39 14.09 -14.91
C PRO A 61 -16.04 13.37 -14.86
N VAL A 62 -15.80 12.48 -15.84
CA VAL A 62 -14.53 11.77 -15.95
C VAL A 62 -13.41 12.80 -16.09
N PRO A 63 -12.44 12.85 -15.17
CA PRO A 63 -11.38 13.85 -15.20
C PRO A 63 -10.53 13.66 -16.46
N LYS A 64 -10.13 14.76 -17.10
CA LYS A 64 -9.17 14.73 -18.20
C LYS A 64 -7.80 14.30 -17.67
N VAL A 65 -7.48 13.01 -17.84
CA VAL A 65 -6.17 12.46 -17.50
C VAL A 65 -5.13 12.91 -18.52
N GLY A 66 -4.27 13.84 -18.13
CA GLY A 66 -3.13 14.27 -18.94
C GLY A 66 -1.95 13.29 -18.90
N GLY A 67 -0.94 13.50 -19.74
CA GLY A 67 0.26 12.64 -19.79
C GLY A 67 0.99 12.50 -18.44
N HIS A 68 0.99 13.56 -17.62
CA HIS A 68 1.58 13.54 -16.27
C HIS A 68 0.96 12.49 -15.35
N PHE A 69 -0.36 12.25 -15.45
CA PHE A 69 -1.04 11.23 -14.65
C PHE A 69 -0.49 9.84 -14.95
N TRP A 70 -0.31 9.52 -16.25
CA TRP A 70 0.22 8.23 -16.68
C TRP A 70 1.68 8.04 -16.30
N ILE A 71 2.51 9.10 -16.41
CA ILE A 71 3.91 9.05 -15.99
C ILE A 71 4.01 8.82 -14.48
N ALA A 72 3.27 9.59 -13.68
CA ALA A 72 3.25 9.42 -12.22
C ALA A 72 2.73 8.04 -11.81
N GLY A 73 1.67 7.55 -12.45
CA GLY A 73 1.10 6.23 -12.23
C GLY A 73 2.08 5.10 -12.59
N LEU A 74 2.82 5.25 -13.69
CA LEU A 74 3.83 4.28 -14.11
C LEU A 74 5.01 4.25 -13.12
N ILE A 75 5.52 5.42 -12.71
CA ILE A 75 6.59 5.51 -11.70
C ILE A 75 6.12 4.89 -10.38
N GLY A 76 4.93 5.25 -9.90
CA GLY A 76 4.35 4.70 -8.68
C GLY A 76 4.18 3.18 -8.75
N GLY A 77 3.65 2.67 -9.85
CA GLY A 77 3.48 1.23 -10.07
C GLY A 77 4.80 0.46 -10.10
N VAL A 78 5.82 0.98 -10.80
CA VAL A 78 7.17 0.38 -10.84
C VAL A 78 7.80 0.38 -9.45
N CYS A 79 7.76 1.51 -8.74
CA CYS A 79 8.25 1.61 -7.36
C CYS A 79 7.55 0.60 -6.44
N GLN A 80 6.24 0.41 -6.58
CA GLN A 80 5.47 -0.54 -5.78
C GLN A 80 5.87 -2.00 -6.04
N ILE A 81 6.11 -2.37 -7.31
CA ILE A 81 6.57 -3.71 -7.68
C ILE A 81 7.97 -3.95 -7.12
N LEU A 82 8.89 -3.00 -7.30
CA LEU A 82 10.25 -3.09 -6.76
C LEU A 82 10.25 -3.21 -5.24
N ALA A 83 9.44 -2.41 -4.54
CA ALA A 83 9.29 -2.50 -3.09
C ALA A 83 8.83 -3.90 -2.65
N THR A 84 7.86 -4.49 -3.36
CA THR A 84 7.37 -5.85 -3.06
C THR A 84 8.47 -6.89 -3.23
N ILE A 85 9.28 -6.78 -4.29
CA ILE A 85 10.43 -7.67 -4.54
C ILE A 85 11.46 -7.53 -3.41
N CYS A 86 11.80 -6.30 -3.01
CA CYS A 86 12.73 -6.04 -1.92
C CYS A 86 12.26 -6.65 -0.59
N VAL A 87 10.96 -6.54 -0.27
CA VAL A 87 10.39 -7.14 0.95
C VAL A 87 10.51 -8.68 0.92
N VAL A 88 10.22 -9.31 -0.22
CA VAL A 88 10.37 -10.78 -0.36
C VAL A 88 11.84 -11.20 -0.26
N ALA A 89 12.77 -10.44 -0.83
CA ALA A 89 14.21 -10.70 -0.72
C ALA A 89 14.69 -10.57 0.74
N LEU A 90 14.21 -9.56 1.45
CA LEU A 90 14.50 -9.33 2.87
C LEU A 90 14.03 -10.49 3.76
N PHE A 91 12.88 -11.09 3.45
CA PHE A 91 12.38 -12.28 4.16
C PHE A 91 13.20 -13.55 3.91
N LYS A 92 13.99 -13.61 2.82
CA LYS A 92 14.93 -14.70 2.56
C LYS A 92 16.27 -14.52 3.28
N ALA A 93 16.55 -13.33 3.83
CA ALA A 93 17.79 -13.07 4.55
C ALA A 93 17.77 -13.70 5.96
N ARG A 94 18.95 -14.08 6.49
CA ARG A 94 19.09 -14.86 7.74
C ARG A 94 18.47 -14.23 9.00
N ASN A 95 18.17 -12.92 9.00
CA ASN A 95 17.62 -12.24 10.18
C ASN A 95 16.35 -11.46 9.86
N PHE A 96 15.22 -12.17 9.82
CA PHE A 96 13.88 -11.63 9.57
C PHE A 96 13.51 -10.46 10.50
N ALA A 97 13.95 -10.50 11.76
CA ALA A 97 13.67 -9.44 12.74
C ALA A 97 14.26 -8.08 12.33
N VAL A 98 15.47 -8.07 11.76
CA VAL A 98 16.10 -6.84 11.23
C VAL A 98 15.29 -6.29 10.05
N GLY A 99 14.76 -7.19 9.21
CA GLY A 99 13.93 -6.79 8.09
C GLY A 99 12.62 -6.10 8.51
N ILE A 100 11.98 -6.60 9.56
CA ILE A 100 10.78 -5.96 10.14
C ILE A 100 11.12 -4.61 10.78
N ALA A 101 12.26 -4.49 11.47
CA ALA A 101 12.71 -3.23 12.05
C ALA A 101 12.92 -2.15 10.97
N LEU A 102 13.59 -2.49 9.87
CA LEU A 102 13.76 -1.58 8.72
C LEU A 102 12.42 -1.23 8.06
N LYS A 103 11.47 -2.16 8.00
CA LYS A 103 10.14 -1.89 7.43
C LYS A 103 9.35 -0.88 8.25
N LYS A 104 9.54 -0.83 9.58
CA LYS A 104 8.84 0.15 10.43
C LYS A 104 9.28 1.60 10.19
N THR A 105 10.49 1.85 9.66
CA THR A 105 10.94 3.22 9.38
C THR A 105 10.19 3.87 8.21
N GLU A 106 9.49 3.08 7.40
CA GLU A 106 8.62 3.53 6.30
C GLU A 106 7.63 4.61 6.77
N THR A 107 7.05 4.43 7.96
CA THR A 107 6.05 5.37 8.49
C THR A 107 6.65 6.76 8.71
N ILE A 108 7.86 6.81 9.28
CA ILE A 108 8.58 8.08 9.51
C ILE A 108 8.99 8.71 8.18
N GLN A 109 9.52 7.91 7.25
CA GLN A 109 9.89 8.39 5.92
C GLN A 109 8.70 8.97 5.16
N SER A 110 7.52 8.35 5.28
CA SER A 110 6.28 8.81 4.65
C SER A 110 5.84 10.17 5.18
N VAL A 111 6.02 10.45 6.48
CA VAL A 111 5.76 11.77 7.07
C VAL A 111 6.68 12.84 6.47
N PHE A 112 7.98 12.57 6.39
CA PHE A 112 8.93 13.52 5.82
C PHE A 112 8.68 13.75 4.33
N LEU A 113 8.39 12.70 3.56
CA LEU A 113 8.04 12.84 2.14
C LEU A 113 6.70 13.57 1.97
N GLY A 114 5.72 13.33 2.84
CA GLY A 114 4.46 14.09 2.87
C GLY A 114 4.67 15.58 3.11
N LEU A 115 5.51 15.91 4.10
CA LEU A 115 5.89 17.30 4.38
C LEU A 115 6.61 17.95 3.19
N ILE A 116 7.58 17.27 2.58
CA ILE A 116 8.42 17.86 1.52
C ILE A 116 7.67 17.98 0.19
N ILE A 117 6.90 16.95 -0.18
CA ILE A 117 6.27 16.85 -1.51
C ILE A 117 4.86 17.43 -1.51
N LEU A 118 4.06 17.13 -0.49
CA LEU A 118 2.66 17.55 -0.38
C LEU A 118 2.48 18.82 0.46
N ASN A 119 3.53 19.26 1.16
CA ASN A 119 3.49 20.40 2.09
C ASN A 119 2.43 20.23 3.19
N GLU A 120 2.23 18.99 3.64
CA GLU A 120 1.29 18.63 4.70
C GLU A 120 2.02 18.51 6.05
N PRO A 121 1.95 19.52 6.94
CA PRO A 121 2.61 19.47 8.23
C PRO A 121 1.87 18.55 9.20
N VAL A 122 2.64 17.74 9.93
CA VAL A 122 2.12 16.86 10.97
C VAL A 122 2.23 17.54 12.33
N GLY A 123 1.11 17.63 13.05
CA GLY A 123 1.10 18.17 14.41
C GLY A 123 1.93 17.33 15.38
N TRP A 124 2.55 17.97 16.38
CA TRP A 124 3.45 17.31 17.34
C TRP A 124 2.84 16.10 18.05
N ALA A 125 1.54 16.14 18.36
CA ALA A 125 0.83 15.00 18.96
C ALA A 125 0.76 13.80 18.01
N ALA A 126 0.46 14.02 16.72
CA ALA A 126 0.45 12.96 15.72
C ALA A 126 1.85 12.40 15.47
N PHE A 127 2.87 13.26 15.45
CA PHE A 127 4.27 12.82 15.35
C PHE A 127 4.70 11.93 16.52
N ALA A 128 4.31 12.28 17.76
CA ALA A 128 4.57 11.47 18.94
C ALA A 128 3.91 10.08 18.85
N LEU A 129 2.66 10.00 18.37
CA LEU A 129 1.97 8.72 18.16
C LEU A 129 2.67 7.85 17.11
N ILE A 130 3.23 8.46 16.06
CA ILE A 130 4.01 7.74 15.04
C ILE A 130 5.29 7.16 15.65
N LEU A 131 5.99 7.92 16.50
CA LEU A 131 7.18 7.41 17.20
C LEU A 131 6.85 6.22 18.11
N ILE A 132 5.75 6.28 18.85
CA ILE A 132 5.27 5.17 19.67
C ILE A 132 5.00 3.93 18.80
N GLY A 133 4.35 4.11 17.65
CA GLY A 133 4.06 3.02 16.70
C GLY A 133 5.30 2.42 16.02
N VAL A 134 6.42 3.15 15.96
CA VAL A 134 7.69 2.64 15.43
C VAL A 134 8.44 1.84 16.50
N LEU A 135 8.35 2.25 17.76
CA LEU A 135 9.02 1.60 18.90
C LEU A 135 8.37 0.27 19.31
N GLY A 136 7.04 0.15 19.23
CA GLY A 136 6.30 -1.10 19.54
C GLY A 136 6.27 -2.03 18.36
#